data_AF-A0A1H3DXA8-F1
#
_entry.id   AF-A0A1H3DXA8-F1
#
_cell.length_a   1.000
_cell.length_b   1.000
_cell.length_c   1.000
_cell.angle_alpha   90.00
_cell.angle_beta   90.00
_cell.angle_gamma   90.00
#
_symmetry.space_group_name_H-M   'P 1'
#
loop_
_entity.id
_entity.type
_entity.pdbx_description
1 polymer ?
#
loop_
_entity_poly.entity_id
_entity_poly.type
_entity_poly.pdbx_seq_one_letter_code
_entity_poly.pdbx_strand_id
1 'polypeptide(L)'
;MVELIRNNNKNEVLERRKDDTESKCCVRHCTINMREILGRFDDGTFSVIMCPNHQIMYVIGILKNSEMNLLPSNLTDKKVCSLCEEQAIIFAENDATYELCSSHLKKLIRKNLLPNEFMVLYGRYGSTFQLHEDFYDNYGGTVQPVKFKEERN
;
A
#
# COMPACT_ATOMS: atom_id res chain seq x y z
N MET A 1 17.31 24.10 -22.33
CA MET A 1 18.75 23.82 -22.60
C MET A 1 18.93 22.33 -22.30
N VAL A 2 19.20 21.53 -23.33
CA VAL A 2 19.11 20.06 -23.31
C VAL A 2 20.49 19.50 -22.95
N GLU A 3 20.59 18.71 -21.89
CA GLU A 3 21.76 17.85 -21.66
C GLU A 3 21.43 16.41 -22.05
N LEU A 4 22.18 15.91 -23.04
CA LEU A 4 22.22 14.52 -23.47
C LEU A 4 23.24 13.77 -22.60
N ILE A 5 22.80 12.83 -21.77
CA ILE A 5 23.68 11.85 -21.15
C ILE A 5 23.41 10.49 -21.79
N ARG A 6 24.42 9.95 -22.47
CA ARG A 6 24.44 8.60 -23.05
C ARG A 6 24.67 7.58 -21.94
N ASN A 7 23.76 6.61 -21.85
CA ASN A 7 23.75 5.47 -20.94
C ASN A 7 24.97 4.56 -21.08
N ASN A 8 25.41 3.99 -19.96
CA ASN A 8 26.00 2.64 -19.86
C ASN A 8 26.01 2.18 -18.40
N ASN A 9 24.90 1.62 -17.94
CA ASN A 9 24.86 0.44 -17.06
C ASN A 9 23.42 0.12 -16.69
N LYS A 10 23.02 -1.13 -16.94
CA LYS A 10 21.75 -1.72 -16.50
C LYS A 10 21.73 -1.77 -14.97
N ASN A 11 21.11 -0.77 -14.38
CA ASN A 11 20.43 -0.86 -13.10
C ASN A 11 19.14 -0.07 -13.33
N GLU A 12 18.02 -0.78 -13.50
CA GLU A 12 16.69 -0.16 -13.47
C GLU A 12 16.45 0.36 -12.07
N VAL A 13 17.02 1.53 -11.80
CA VAL A 13 16.59 2.41 -10.73
C VAL A 13 15.18 2.82 -11.15
N LEU A 14 14.18 2.30 -10.43
CA LEU A 14 12.79 2.74 -10.52
C LEU A 14 12.79 4.27 -10.62
N GLU A 15 12.46 4.78 -11.80
CA GLU A 15 12.23 6.20 -12.01
C GLU A 15 11.10 6.59 -11.06
N ARG A 16 11.46 7.25 -9.96
CA ARG A 16 10.52 7.95 -9.10
C ARG A 16 9.81 8.96 -9.99
N ARG A 17 8.61 8.61 -10.45
CA ARG A 17 7.72 9.57 -11.10
C ARG A 17 7.50 10.73 -10.13
N LYS A 18 8.04 11.89 -10.51
CA LYS A 18 7.65 13.20 -10.02
C LYS A 18 6.20 13.44 -10.44
N ASP A 19 5.26 12.89 -9.69
CA ASP A 19 3.91 13.45 -9.58
C ASP A 19 3.78 13.96 -8.14
N ASP A 20 4.18 15.22 -7.95
CA ASP A 20 3.99 16.00 -6.72
C ASP A 20 2.52 16.47 -6.60
N THR A 21 1.57 15.54 -6.72
CA THR A 21 0.15 15.84 -6.50
C THR A 21 -0.42 14.94 -5.41
N GLU A 22 -0.59 15.57 -4.24
CA GLU A 22 -1.29 15.13 -3.03
C GLU A 22 -0.59 14.14 -2.10
N SER A 23 0.39 14.67 -1.36
CA SER A 23 0.93 14.10 -0.13
C SER A 23 -0.05 14.24 1.06
N LYS A 24 -1.36 14.03 0.90
CA LYS A 24 -2.31 14.08 2.03
C LYS A 24 -3.42 13.05 1.90
N CYS A 25 -4.00 12.70 3.04
CA CYS A 25 -5.22 11.91 3.05
C CYS A 25 -6.38 12.67 2.36
N CYS A 26 -7.09 11.98 1.47
CA CYS A 26 -8.18 12.53 0.66
C CYS A 26 -9.49 12.75 1.44
N VAL A 27 -9.58 12.29 2.70
CA VAL A 27 -10.76 12.49 3.55
C VAL A 27 -10.82 13.94 4.01
N ARG A 28 -12.01 14.55 3.89
CA ARG A 28 -12.25 15.92 4.32
C ARG A 28 -11.87 16.11 5.78
N HIS A 29 -11.18 17.20 6.07
CA HIS A 29 -10.69 17.55 7.42
C HIS A 29 -9.63 16.61 8.01
N CYS A 30 -9.13 15.61 7.28
CA CYS A 30 -7.95 14.87 7.72
C CYS A 30 -6.69 15.71 7.54
N THR A 31 -5.88 15.78 8.58
CA THR A 31 -4.62 16.57 8.61
C THR A 31 -3.37 15.74 8.31
N ILE A 32 -3.52 14.43 8.10
CA ILE A 32 -2.38 13.53 7.85
C ILE A 32 -1.82 13.74 6.45
N ASN A 33 -0.52 14.03 6.40
CA ASN A 33 0.24 14.34 5.18
C ASN A 33 1.62 13.66 5.11
N MET A 34 1.90 12.70 5.99
CA MET A 34 3.14 11.93 6.00
C MET A 34 3.08 10.85 4.91
N ARG A 35 3.88 11.01 3.86
CA ARG A 35 3.82 10.17 2.64
C ARG A 35 4.08 8.70 2.95
N GLU A 36 4.93 8.41 3.92
CA GLU A 36 5.37 7.09 4.38
C GLU A 36 4.25 6.28 5.06
N ILE A 37 3.12 6.89 5.39
CA ILE A 37 1.98 6.18 5.99
C ILE A 37 0.72 6.25 5.12
N LEU A 38 0.81 6.90 3.96
CA LEU A 38 -0.32 7.02 3.05
C LEU A 38 -0.34 5.83 2.11
N GLY A 39 -1.50 5.17 2.07
CA GLY A 39 -1.79 4.10 1.12
C GLY A 39 -2.65 4.65 -0.02
N ARG A 40 -2.33 4.27 -1.25
CA ARG A 40 -3.07 4.64 -2.46
C ARG A 40 -3.91 3.45 -2.92
N PHE A 41 -5.19 3.68 -3.18
CA PHE A 41 -6.11 2.75 -3.81
C PHE A 41 -6.41 3.26 -5.21
N ASP A 42 -6.44 2.38 -6.19
CA ASP A 42 -6.89 2.68 -7.55
C ASP A 42 -7.69 1.48 -8.07
N ASP A 43 -8.97 1.69 -8.37
CA ASP A 43 -9.89 0.64 -8.82
C ASP A 43 -10.14 0.67 -10.34
N GLY A 44 -9.44 1.55 -11.07
CA GLY A 44 -9.63 1.74 -12.50
C GLY A 44 -10.64 2.83 -12.85
N THR A 45 -11.50 3.22 -11.91
CA THR A 45 -12.44 4.33 -12.07
C THR A 45 -11.92 5.59 -11.38
N PHE A 46 -11.46 5.45 -10.14
CA PHE A 46 -10.90 6.54 -9.36
C PHE A 46 -9.74 6.06 -8.50
N SER A 47 -8.95 7.02 -8.03
CA SER A 47 -7.88 6.80 -7.07
C SER A 47 -8.11 7.62 -5.80
N VAL A 48 -7.73 7.06 -4.65
CA VAL A 48 -7.76 7.73 -3.35
C VAL A 48 -6.48 7.46 -2.59
N ILE A 49 -6.04 8.46 -1.80
CA ILE A 49 -4.85 8.39 -0.96
C ILE A 49 -5.33 8.53 0.49
N MET A 50 -5.08 7.53 1.33
CA MET A 50 -5.64 7.48 2.69
C MET A 50 -4.59 7.12 3.74
N CYS A 51 -4.68 7.77 4.90
CA CYS A 51 -3.92 7.34 6.08
C CYS A 51 -4.52 6.04 6.65
N PRO A 52 -3.77 5.27 7.46
CA PRO A 52 -4.16 3.90 7.82
C PRO A 52 -5.55 3.79 8.48
N ASN A 53 -5.93 4.78 9.29
CA ASN A 53 -7.25 4.82 9.91
C ASN A 53 -8.38 4.92 8.87
N HIS A 54 -8.22 5.80 7.87
CA HIS A 54 -9.23 5.96 6.81
C HIS A 54 -9.21 4.81 5.82
N GLN A 55 -8.08 4.13 5.62
CA GLN A 55 -8.04 2.87 4.87
C GLN A 55 -8.95 1.83 5.53
N ILE A 56 -8.83 1.63 6.85
CA ILE A 56 -9.68 0.72 7.62
C ILE A 56 -11.16 1.11 7.47
N MET A 57 -11.49 2.39 7.70
CA MET A 57 -12.87 2.89 7.60
C MET A 57 -13.47 2.71 6.19
N TYR A 58 -12.67 2.90 5.15
CA TYR A 58 -13.07 2.68 3.76
C TYR A 58 -13.38 1.22 3.50
N VAL A 59 -12.48 0.30 3.87
CA VAL A 59 -12.65 -1.12 3.56
C VAL A 59 -13.76 -1.79 4.38
N ILE A 60 -14.09 -1.28 5.57
CA ILE A 60 -15.25 -1.72 6.35
C ILE A 60 -16.56 -1.02 5.97
N GLY A 61 -16.53 -0.07 5.03
CA GLY A 61 -17.74 0.57 4.46
C GLY A 61 -18.35 1.68 5.31
N ILE A 62 -17.59 2.25 6.26
CA ILE A 62 -18.06 3.39 7.07
C ILE A 62 -17.88 4.71 6.30
N LEU A 63 -16.78 4.83 5.56
CA LEU A 63 -16.43 6.05 4.84
C LEU A 63 -17.15 6.10 3.47
N LYS A 64 -17.90 7.17 3.21
CA LYS A 64 -18.61 7.37 1.94
C LYS A 64 -17.79 8.19 0.95
N ASN A 65 -18.02 7.97 -0.34
CA ASN A 65 -17.37 8.74 -1.41
C ASN A 65 -17.60 10.25 -1.30
N SER A 66 -18.74 10.70 -0.76
CA SER A 66 -19.04 12.12 -0.53
C SER A 66 -18.12 12.80 0.49
N GLU A 67 -17.41 12.02 1.31
CA GLU A 67 -16.51 12.50 2.37
C GLU A 67 -15.04 12.54 1.89
N MET A 68 -14.80 12.15 0.65
CA MET A 68 -13.47 12.00 0.05
C MET A 68 -13.33 12.89 -1.19
N ASN A 69 -12.11 13.34 -1.43
CA ASN A 69 -11.72 13.93 -2.71
C ASN A 69 -11.21 12.80 -3.61
N LEU A 70 -12.06 12.32 -4.53
CA LEU A 70 -11.68 11.28 -5.48
C LEU A 70 -10.82 11.87 -6.59
N LEU A 71 -9.71 11.20 -6.89
CA LEU A 71 -8.85 11.52 -8.02
C LEU A 71 -9.21 10.63 -9.22
N PRO A 72 -8.98 11.06 -10.47
CA PRO A 72 -9.07 10.17 -11.61
C PRO A 72 -8.09 8.99 -11.43
N SER A 73 -8.53 7.80 -11.87
CA SER A 73 -7.68 6.61 -11.94
C SER A 73 -6.52 6.84 -12.92
N ASN A 74 -5.35 6.30 -12.59
CA ASN A 74 -4.20 6.24 -13.49
C ASN A 74 -4.02 4.84 -14.10
N LEU A 75 -4.92 3.89 -13.80
CA LEU A 75 -4.85 2.55 -14.35
C LEU A 75 -5.31 2.53 -15.81
N THR A 76 -4.38 2.15 -16.68
CA THR A 76 -4.64 1.97 -18.12
C THR A 76 -5.26 0.61 -18.44
N ASP A 77 -5.00 -0.40 -17.59
CA ASP A 77 -5.35 -1.79 -17.85
C ASP A 77 -6.06 -2.42 -16.65
N LYS A 78 -6.98 -3.34 -16.94
CA LYS A 78 -7.61 -4.16 -15.91
C LYS A 78 -6.59 -5.13 -15.33
N LYS A 79 -6.40 -5.03 -14.01
CA LYS A 79 -5.55 -5.94 -13.24
C LYS A 79 -6.40 -7.05 -12.62
N VAL A 80 -5.79 -8.21 -12.38
CA VAL A 80 -6.44 -9.38 -11.78
C VAL A 80 -5.88 -9.65 -10.40
N CYS A 81 -6.72 -10.17 -9.52
CA CYS A 81 -6.36 -10.44 -8.14
C CYS A 81 -5.36 -11.58 -8.07
N SER A 82 -4.29 -11.37 -7.32
CA SER A 82 -3.22 -12.36 -7.12
C SER A 82 -3.65 -13.65 -6.42
N LEU A 83 -4.87 -13.71 -5.88
CA LEU A 83 -5.39 -14.86 -5.14
C LEU A 83 -6.57 -15.58 -5.83
N CYS A 84 -7.33 -14.89 -6.69
CA CYS A 84 -8.59 -15.44 -7.20
C CYS A 84 -8.97 -14.99 -8.62
N GLU A 85 -8.08 -14.32 -9.34
CA GLU A 85 -8.27 -13.88 -10.73
C GLU A 85 -9.41 -12.87 -10.98
N GLU A 86 -10.22 -12.55 -9.97
CA GLU A 86 -11.21 -11.46 -10.00
C GLU A 86 -10.58 -10.09 -10.26
N GLN A 87 -11.38 -9.11 -10.68
CA GLN A 87 -10.91 -7.74 -10.91
C GLN A 87 -10.18 -7.18 -9.68
N ALA A 88 -8.93 -6.77 -9.86
CA ALA A 88 -8.10 -6.20 -8.80
C ALA A 88 -8.27 -4.69 -8.67
N ILE A 89 -8.10 -4.25 -7.42
CA ILE A 89 -7.77 -2.90 -7.00
C ILE A 89 -6.26 -2.89 -6.79
N ILE A 90 -5.59 -1.85 -7.28
CA ILE A 90 -4.19 -1.59 -6.94
C ILE A 90 -4.14 -0.88 -5.60
N PHE A 91 -3.46 -1.50 -4.64
CA PHE A 91 -3.18 -0.91 -3.35
C PHE A 91 -1.67 -0.74 -3.19
N ALA A 92 -1.21 0.50 -3.10
CA ALA A 92 0.20 0.82 -2.92
C ALA A 92 0.44 1.48 -1.57
N GLU A 93 1.38 0.98 -0.78
CA GLU A 93 1.78 1.55 0.50
C GLU A 93 3.27 1.33 0.70
N ASN A 94 3.99 2.38 1.08
CA ASN A 94 5.46 2.36 1.16
C ASN A 94 6.07 1.85 -0.17
N ASP A 95 6.92 0.83 -0.08
CA ASP A 95 7.59 0.20 -1.21
C ASP A 95 6.82 -1.01 -1.76
N ALA A 96 5.59 -1.26 -1.29
CA ALA A 96 4.78 -2.40 -1.68
C ALA A 96 3.60 -1.98 -2.57
N THR A 97 3.29 -2.79 -3.59
CA THR A 97 2.10 -2.63 -4.44
C THR A 97 1.41 -3.97 -4.60
N TYR A 98 0.17 -4.05 -4.13
CA TYR A 98 -0.68 -5.24 -4.14
C TYR A 98 -1.74 -5.14 -5.23
N GLU A 99 -1.99 -6.26 -5.90
CA GLU A 99 -3.05 -6.41 -6.89
C GLU A 99 -4.09 -7.37 -6.32
N LEU A 100 -5.10 -6.83 -5.64
CA LEU A 100 -6.09 -7.61 -4.88
C LEU A 100 -7.51 -7.16 -5.19
N CYS A 101 -8.44 -8.11 -5.32
CA CYS A 101 -9.86 -7.76 -5.36
C CYS A 101 -10.30 -7.17 -4.01
N SER A 102 -11.46 -6.49 -4.00
CA SER A 102 -11.99 -5.83 -2.81
C SER A 102 -12.06 -6.74 -1.58
N SER A 103 -12.42 -8.02 -1.76
CA SER A 103 -12.52 -8.99 -0.67
C SER A 103 -11.15 -9.30 -0.04
N HIS A 104 -10.15 -9.62 -0.86
CA HIS A 104 -8.82 -9.94 -0.35
C HIS A 104 -8.08 -8.72 0.19
N LEU A 105 -8.29 -7.55 -0.41
CA LEU A 105 -7.75 -6.29 0.09
C LEU A 105 -8.30 -5.95 1.49
N LYS A 106 -9.62 -6.16 1.70
CA LYS A 106 -10.25 -6.06 3.03
C LYS A 106 -9.59 -6.98 4.04
N LYS A 107 -9.32 -8.23 3.68
CA LYS A 107 -8.64 -9.19 4.55
C LYS A 107 -7.21 -8.74 4.87
N LEU A 108 -6.44 -8.28 3.89
CA LEU A 108 -5.09 -7.77 4.09
C LEU A 108 -5.08 -6.60 5.10
N ILE A 109 -5.87 -5.54 4.84
CA ILE A 109 -5.90 -4.33 5.68
C ILE A 109 -6.42 -4.62 7.08
N ARG A 110 -7.38 -5.55 7.22
CA ARG A 110 -7.89 -5.98 8.53
C ARG A 110 -6.99 -7.00 9.23
N LYS A 111 -5.86 -7.37 8.61
CA LYS A 111 -4.98 -8.45 9.07
C LYS A 111 -5.78 -9.73 9.38
N ASN A 112 -6.55 -10.20 8.41
CA ASN A 112 -7.46 -11.36 8.51
C ASN A 112 -7.47 -12.21 7.22
N LEU A 113 -6.32 -12.34 6.57
CA LEU A 113 -6.05 -13.36 5.56
C LEU A 113 -6.05 -14.75 6.19
N LEU A 114 -6.43 -15.75 5.41
CA LEU A 114 -6.23 -17.15 5.74
C LEU A 114 -4.73 -17.51 5.60
N PRO A 115 -4.23 -18.55 6.29
CA PRO A 115 -2.82 -18.93 6.21
C PRO A 115 -2.33 -19.19 4.78
N ASN A 116 -3.15 -19.82 3.93
CA ASN A 116 -2.82 -20.05 2.52
C ASN A 116 -2.77 -18.75 1.71
N GLU A 117 -3.70 -17.82 1.95
CA GLU A 117 -3.72 -16.49 1.31
C GLU A 117 -2.45 -15.71 1.70
N PHE A 118 -2.09 -15.72 2.99
CA PHE A 118 -0.86 -15.11 3.48
C PHE A 118 0.37 -15.68 2.77
N MET A 119 0.53 -17.00 2.72
CA MET A 119 1.71 -17.63 2.10
C MET A 119 1.85 -17.28 0.62
N VAL A 120 0.74 -17.21 -0.13
CA VAL A 120 0.77 -16.79 -1.54
C VAL A 120 1.20 -15.33 -1.66
N LEU A 121 0.64 -14.44 -0.84
CA LEU A 121 1.00 -13.02 -0.89
C LEU A 121 2.44 -12.78 -0.43
N TYR A 122 2.89 -13.45 0.63
CA TYR A 122 4.27 -13.37 1.12
C TYR A 122 5.26 -13.87 0.07
N GLY A 123 4.96 -14.98 -0.61
CA GLY A 123 5.79 -15.50 -1.69
C GLY A 123 5.89 -14.55 -2.89
N ARG A 124 4.84 -13.75 -3.16
CA ARG A 124 4.78 -12.84 -4.31
C ARG A 124 5.35 -11.45 -4.03
N TYR A 125 5.05 -10.90 -2.86
CA TYR A 125 5.36 -9.51 -2.51
C TYR A 125 6.52 -9.40 -1.51
N GLY A 126 7.01 -10.51 -0.98
CA GLY A 126 8.10 -10.56 -0.01
C GLY A 126 7.66 -10.14 1.40
N SER A 127 8.66 -9.91 2.26
CA SER A 127 8.45 -9.42 3.62
C SER A 127 8.16 -7.91 3.59
N THR A 128 6.90 -7.57 3.38
CA THR A 128 6.40 -6.20 3.48
C THR A 128 5.78 -5.98 4.86
N PHE A 129 5.64 -4.72 5.29
CA PHE A 129 5.04 -4.38 6.59
C PHE A 129 3.64 -4.99 6.79
N GLN A 130 2.84 -5.06 5.73
CA GLN A 130 1.50 -5.66 5.76
C GLN A 130 1.53 -7.20 5.77
N LEU A 131 2.68 -7.83 5.53
CA LEU A 131 2.86 -9.29 5.46
C LEU A 131 3.93 -9.80 6.46
N HIS A 132 4.27 -9.03 7.49
CA HIS A 132 5.28 -9.43 8.48
C HIS A 132 4.72 -10.38 9.55
N GLU A 133 5.54 -11.34 10.02
CA GLU A 133 5.20 -12.54 10.81
C GLU A 133 4.49 -12.33 12.16
N ASP A 134 4.38 -11.10 12.69
CA ASP A 134 3.49 -10.78 13.83
C ASP A 134 1.99 -10.94 13.47
N PHE A 135 1.71 -11.33 12.23
CA PHE A 135 0.46 -11.23 11.49
C PHE A 135 -0.78 -11.84 12.17
N TYR A 136 -0.63 -12.78 13.13
CA TYR A 136 -1.76 -13.42 13.83
C TYR A 136 -1.50 -13.79 15.29
N ASP A 137 -0.44 -13.30 15.91
CA ASP A 137 -0.12 -13.78 17.25
C ASP A 137 -1.17 -13.27 18.27
N ASN A 138 -1.93 -14.19 18.87
CA ASN A 138 -2.95 -13.90 19.90
C ASN A 138 -2.33 -13.32 21.19
N TYR A 139 -1.00 -13.22 21.25
CA TYR A 139 -0.22 -12.81 22.41
C TYR A 139 0.37 -11.40 22.28
N GLY A 140 -0.35 -10.42 21.72
CA GLY A 140 -0.19 -8.99 22.05
C GLY A 140 1.24 -8.44 22.15
N GLY A 141 2.17 -8.89 21.31
CA GLY A 141 3.56 -8.44 21.31
C GLY A 141 3.73 -7.24 20.40
N THR A 142 3.26 -6.06 20.79
CA THR A 142 3.64 -4.82 20.10
C THR A 142 5.14 -4.59 20.21
N VAL A 143 5.79 -4.37 19.06
CA VAL A 143 7.18 -3.93 18.81
C VAL A 143 7.87 -3.27 20.00
N GLN A 144 9.07 -3.75 20.36
CA GLN A 144 10.12 -2.88 20.89
C GLN A 144 11.29 -2.82 19.90
N PRO A 145 11.85 -1.63 19.63
CA PRO A 145 13.03 -1.51 18.80
C PRO A 145 14.19 -2.29 19.44
N VAL A 146 14.94 -3.01 18.61
CA VAL A 146 16.15 -3.70 19.04
C VAL A 146 17.09 -2.65 19.59
N LYS A 147 17.42 -2.72 20.90
CA LYS A 147 18.53 -1.94 21.45
C LYS A 147 19.79 -2.38 20.71
N PHE A 148 20.34 -1.52 19.85
CA PHE A 148 21.73 -1.67 19.44
C PHE A 148 22.56 -1.67 20.72
N LYS A 149 23.22 -2.79 21.02
CA LYS A 149 24.33 -2.76 21.96
C LYS A 149 25.37 -1.85 21.33
N GLU A 150 25.61 -0.69 21.93
CA GLU A 150 26.90 -0.03 21.77
C GLU A 150 27.95 -1.05 22.23
N GLU A 151 28.64 -1.66 21.28
CA GLU A 151 29.90 -2.34 21.58
C GLU A 151 30.88 -1.24 22.00
N ARG A 152 30.99 -1.03 23.30
CA ARG A 152 32.18 -0.39 23.86
C ARG A 152 33.30 -1.41 23.82
N ASN A 153 34.24 -1.20 22.91
CA ASN A 153 35.64 -1.55 23.08
C ASN A 153 36.48 -0.35 22.69
#